data_AF-A0A2N9HI85-F1
#
_entry.id   AF-A0A2N9HI85-F1
#
_cell.length_a   1.000
_cell.length_b   1.000
_cell.length_c   1.000
_cell.angle_alpha   90.00
_cell.angle_beta   90.00
_cell.angle_gamma   90.00
#
_symmetry.space_group_name_H-M   'P 1'
#
loop_
_entity.id
_entity.type
_entity.pdbx_description
1 polymer ?
#
loop_
_entity_poly.entity_id
_entity_poly.type
_entity_poly.pdbx_seq_one_letter_code
_entity_poly.pdbx_strand_id
1 'polypeptide(L)'
;MLGVASVSLGSRASLVIQLPTPTQTQFGGGRGGAIAIGKGSRNRCNNHYLNHCSQLGFASFGNSSSSSVKTAVAAVDSDQLSSSNPADKEQATKYFFVVANAKFMLDEEEHFNELMSERLRLYGERNKEQDFWLVIEPKFLDKFPNITKRLRRPAVALVSTNGPWITFMKLRLDRVLSESFSADSLEEALASNPTNLEFEKPEKWVAPYPKYESGWWKPFLPPGSKEEVKV
;
A
#
# COMPACT_ATOMS: atom_id res chain seq x y z
N MET A 1 -51.11 -27.82 48.35
CA MET A 1 -51.61 -28.07 46.98
C MET A 1 -50.64 -27.37 46.04
N LEU A 2 -49.65 -28.09 45.51
CA LEU A 2 -49.64 -28.72 44.17
C LEU A 2 -49.74 -27.68 43.04
N GLY A 3 -48.65 -27.58 42.25
CA GLY A 3 -48.58 -26.77 41.05
C GLY A 3 -47.20 -26.84 40.40
N VAL A 4 -46.84 -28.04 39.90
CA VAL A 4 -45.65 -28.28 39.08
C VAL A 4 -45.88 -27.78 37.65
N ALA A 5 -44.93 -27.07 37.07
CA ALA A 5 -44.90 -26.75 35.64
C ALA A 5 -43.60 -27.28 35.04
N SER A 6 -43.75 -28.27 34.15
CA SER A 6 -42.70 -28.86 33.32
C SER A 6 -42.62 -28.09 32.00
N VAL A 7 -41.42 -27.68 31.60
CA VAL A 7 -41.15 -27.11 30.26
C VAL A 7 -40.25 -28.08 29.51
N SER A 8 -40.82 -28.66 28.45
CA SER A 8 -40.17 -29.57 27.50
C SER A 8 -39.18 -28.82 26.60
N LEU A 9 -37.93 -29.28 26.54
CA LEU A 9 -36.90 -28.73 25.65
C LEU A 9 -36.85 -29.53 24.35
N GLY A 10 -37.09 -28.84 23.24
CA GLY A 10 -37.16 -29.39 21.89
C GLY A 10 -35.82 -29.86 21.31
N SER A 11 -35.95 -30.90 20.50
CA SER A 11 -34.98 -31.59 19.66
C SER A 11 -34.01 -30.69 18.89
N ARG A 12 -32.69 -30.91 19.04
CA ARG A 12 -31.67 -30.38 18.11
C ARG A 12 -31.37 -31.47 17.07
N ALA A 13 -31.84 -31.26 15.84
CA ALA A 13 -31.42 -32.05 14.69
C ALA A 13 -30.06 -31.51 14.19
N SER A 14 -29.04 -32.35 14.22
CA SER A 14 -27.72 -32.06 13.65
C SER A 14 -27.78 -32.21 12.12
N LEU A 15 -27.58 -31.11 11.37
CA LEU A 15 -27.34 -31.18 9.94
C LEU A 15 -25.84 -31.38 9.69
N VAL A 16 -25.50 -32.60 9.28
CA VAL A 16 -24.19 -32.99 8.74
C VAL A 16 -24.05 -32.37 7.36
N ILE A 17 -23.09 -31.45 7.20
CA ILE A 17 -22.70 -30.91 5.89
C ILE A 17 -21.72 -31.88 5.25
N GLN A 18 -22.17 -32.51 4.17
CA GLN A 18 -21.43 -33.51 3.41
C GLN A 18 -20.62 -32.80 2.31
N LEU A 19 -19.29 -32.88 2.38
CA LEU A 19 -18.39 -32.41 1.32
C LEU A 19 -18.49 -33.33 0.09
N PRO A 20 -18.64 -32.80 -1.14
CA PRO A 20 -18.46 -33.59 -2.35
C PRO A 20 -16.98 -33.68 -2.75
N THR A 21 -16.54 -34.90 -3.01
CA THR A 21 -15.25 -35.28 -3.61
C THR A 21 -15.24 -35.03 -5.13
N PRO A 22 -14.07 -34.78 -5.74
CA PRO A 22 -13.96 -34.53 -7.17
C PRO A 22 -14.06 -35.83 -8.01
N THR A 23 -15.05 -35.88 -8.91
CA THR A 23 -15.16 -36.89 -9.96
C THR A 23 -14.21 -36.56 -11.11
N GLN A 24 -13.22 -37.43 -11.35
CA GLN A 24 -12.44 -37.45 -12.59
C GLN A 24 -13.34 -37.86 -13.76
N THR A 25 -13.37 -37.06 -14.83
CA THR A 25 -13.89 -37.49 -16.14
C THR A 25 -12.76 -37.51 -17.16
N GLN A 26 -12.70 -38.64 -17.87
CA GLN A 26 -11.66 -39.03 -18.79
C GLN A 26 -11.83 -38.42 -20.20
N PHE A 27 -10.69 -38.40 -20.87
CA PHE A 27 -10.37 -38.10 -22.26
C PHE A 27 -11.44 -38.37 -23.33
N GLY A 28 -11.60 -37.39 -24.23
CA GLY A 28 -12.16 -37.56 -25.57
C GLY A 28 -11.31 -36.78 -26.57
N GLY A 29 -10.65 -37.50 -27.49
CA GLY A 29 -9.75 -36.94 -28.49
C GLY A 29 -10.45 -36.17 -29.61
N GLY A 30 -9.76 -35.15 -30.14
CA GLY A 30 -10.16 -34.39 -31.32
C GLY A 30 -8.93 -33.86 -32.05
N ARG A 31 -8.74 -34.35 -33.27
CA ARG A 31 -7.65 -34.05 -34.20
C ARG A 31 -7.71 -32.60 -34.73
N GLY A 32 -6.56 -32.01 -35.03
CA GLY A 32 -6.44 -31.05 -36.13
C GLY A 32 -5.46 -29.90 -35.89
N GLY A 33 -4.51 -29.74 -36.81
CA GLY A 33 -3.85 -28.45 -37.07
C GLY A 33 -2.39 -28.35 -36.66
N ALA A 34 -1.50 -28.92 -37.47
CA ALA A 34 -0.09 -28.55 -37.48
C ALA A 34 0.06 -27.14 -38.07
N ILE A 35 0.64 -26.20 -37.32
CA ILE A 35 1.28 -25.00 -37.86
C ILE A 35 2.64 -24.87 -37.18
N ALA A 36 3.68 -25.28 -37.90
CA ALA A 36 5.06 -24.91 -37.61
C ALA A 36 5.63 -24.27 -38.87
N ILE A 37 6.27 -23.11 -38.69
CA ILE A 37 7.55 -22.64 -39.26
C ILE A 37 7.58 -21.13 -39.02
N GLY A 38 8.05 -20.74 -37.83
CA GLY A 38 8.55 -19.39 -37.57
C GLY A 38 10.00 -19.32 -38.03
N LYS A 39 10.28 -18.58 -39.12
CA LYS A 39 11.65 -18.19 -39.46
C LYS A 39 12.04 -17.01 -38.57
N GLY A 40 12.87 -17.29 -37.58
CA GLY A 40 13.53 -16.27 -36.78
C GLY A 40 14.55 -15.49 -37.62
N SER A 41 14.39 -14.17 -37.68
CA SER A 41 15.42 -13.27 -38.20
C SER A 41 16.29 -12.82 -37.02
N ARG A 42 17.55 -13.26 -37.00
CA ARG A 42 18.57 -12.83 -36.06
C ARG A 42 19.23 -11.57 -36.61
N ASN A 43 18.90 -10.40 -36.06
CA ASN A 43 19.74 -9.22 -36.25
C ASN A 43 20.90 -9.25 -35.24
N ARG A 44 22.08 -9.54 -35.79
CA ARG A 44 23.39 -9.53 -35.17
C ARG A 44 23.94 -8.11 -35.31
N CYS A 45 24.00 -7.36 -34.22
CA CYS A 45 24.68 -6.06 -34.17
C CYS A 45 25.90 -6.21 -33.26
N ASN A 46 27.09 -6.14 -33.86
CA ASN A 46 28.37 -5.99 -33.21
C ASN A 46 28.40 -4.69 -32.39
N ASN A 47 29.00 -4.72 -31.20
CA ASN A 47 29.76 -3.57 -30.74
C ASN A 47 31.00 -4.04 -29.99
N HIS A 48 32.16 -3.84 -30.63
CA HIS A 48 33.47 -3.94 -30.04
C HIS A 48 33.74 -2.66 -29.26
N TYR A 49 33.98 -2.78 -27.96
CA TYR A 49 34.79 -1.79 -27.24
C TYR A 49 35.96 -2.51 -26.59
N LEU A 50 37.11 -2.39 -27.26
CA LEU A 50 38.43 -2.55 -26.66
C LEU A 50 38.57 -1.46 -25.58
N ASN A 51 38.88 -1.85 -24.35
CA ASN A 51 39.57 -0.97 -23.41
C ASN A 51 40.78 -1.72 -22.86
N HIS A 52 41.95 -1.19 -23.23
CA HIS A 52 43.25 -1.57 -22.70
C HIS A 52 43.29 -1.27 -21.20
N CYS A 53 43.59 -2.28 -20.38
CA CYS A 53 44.03 -2.12 -19.00
C CYS A 53 45.44 -2.70 -18.91
N SER A 54 46.43 -1.82 -18.88
CA SER A 54 47.83 -2.16 -18.66
C SER A 54 48.09 -2.31 -17.15
N GLN A 55 48.74 -3.43 -16.85
CA GLN A 55 49.37 -3.79 -15.57
C GLN A 55 50.28 -2.69 -15.02
N LEU A 56 50.53 -2.79 -13.71
CA LEU A 56 51.76 -2.55 -12.93
C LEU A 56 51.30 -2.05 -11.55
N GLY A 57 51.74 -2.52 -10.39
CA GLY A 57 52.70 -3.53 -9.99
C GLY A 57 52.62 -3.63 -8.46
N PHE A 58 52.92 -4.80 -7.91
CA PHE A 58 53.00 -5.02 -6.46
C PHE A 58 54.22 -4.31 -5.87
N ALA A 59 54.04 -3.63 -4.73
CA ALA A 59 55.11 -3.39 -3.78
C ALA A 59 54.55 -3.48 -2.35
N SER A 60 55.17 -4.34 -1.56
CA SER A 60 54.89 -4.59 -0.15
C SER A 60 56.03 -4.02 0.69
N PHE A 61 55.73 -3.10 1.60
CA PHE A 61 56.50 -2.73 2.80
C PHE A 61 55.45 -2.10 3.75
N GLY A 62 55.35 -2.29 5.05
CA GLY A 62 56.23 -2.75 6.12
C GLY A 62 55.56 -2.23 7.42
N ASN A 63 55.54 -3.03 8.49
CA ASN A 63 54.73 -2.80 9.68
C ASN A 63 55.38 -1.81 10.69
N SER A 64 54.52 -1.02 11.38
CA SER A 64 54.65 -0.47 12.75
C SER A 64 55.72 0.59 13.09
N SER A 65 55.27 1.74 13.61
CA SER A 65 55.65 2.26 14.96
C SER A 65 54.94 3.58 15.34
N SER A 66 54.28 3.52 16.51
CA SER A 66 54.13 4.54 17.55
C SER A 66 54.18 6.03 17.16
N SER A 67 53.02 6.71 17.23
CA SER A 67 52.99 8.13 17.61
C SER A 67 51.88 8.36 18.65
N SER A 68 52.29 8.93 19.78
CA SER A 68 51.42 9.32 20.87
C SER A 68 50.64 10.56 20.48
N VAL A 69 49.33 10.43 20.28
CA VAL A 69 48.42 11.58 20.22
C VAL A 69 47.59 11.61 21.50
N LYS A 70 47.90 12.60 22.34
CA LYS A 70 47.14 12.94 23.54
C LYS A 70 45.87 13.66 23.11
N THR A 71 44.73 12.98 23.15
CA THR A 71 43.42 13.61 22.95
C THR A 71 42.83 13.96 24.31
N ALA A 72 42.70 15.25 24.59
CA ALA A 72 41.98 15.74 25.76
C ALA A 72 40.47 15.56 25.54
N VAL A 73 39.80 14.86 26.46
CA VAL A 73 38.34 14.82 26.53
C VAL A 73 37.87 15.96 27.42
N ALA A 74 37.16 16.93 26.83
CA ALA A 74 36.41 17.90 27.61
C ALA A 74 35.19 17.17 28.18
N ALA A 75 35.10 17.10 29.51
CA ALA A 75 33.88 16.69 30.19
C ALA A 75 32.82 17.77 29.93
N VAL A 76 31.84 17.46 29.09
CA VAL A 76 30.63 18.27 28.98
C VAL A 76 29.69 17.81 30.09
N ASP A 77 29.51 18.70 31.07
CA ASP A 77 28.55 18.57 32.14
C ASP A 77 27.15 18.60 31.50
N SER A 78 26.46 17.46 31.55
CA SER A 78 25.18 17.23 30.88
C SER A 78 24.03 17.35 31.86
N ASP A 79 24.03 18.41 32.66
CA ASP A 79 22.91 18.81 33.50
C ASP A 79 22.17 19.98 32.85
N GLN A 80 21.37 19.68 31.82
CA GLN A 80 20.12 20.41 31.58
C GLN A 80 19.04 19.44 31.10
N LEU A 81 18.41 18.85 32.09
CA LEU A 81 17.06 18.32 32.01
C LEU A 81 16.09 19.50 31.79
N SER A 82 15.97 19.95 30.54
CA SER A 82 14.87 20.84 30.16
C SER A 82 13.60 20.02 29.99
N SER A 83 12.97 19.74 31.14
CA SER A 83 11.53 19.58 31.22
C SER A 83 10.90 20.90 30.76
N SER A 84 10.53 20.97 29.49
CA SER A 84 9.68 22.04 28.98
C SER A 84 8.49 21.39 28.28
N ASN A 85 7.34 21.51 28.94
CA ASN A 85 5.99 21.18 28.49
C ASN A 85 5.82 21.26 26.96
N PRO A 86 5.20 20.27 26.30
CA PRO A 86 4.75 20.42 24.92
C PRO A 86 3.47 21.27 24.96
N ALA A 87 3.63 22.58 25.11
CA ALA A 87 2.58 23.54 24.79
C ALA A 87 2.60 23.75 23.27
N ASP A 88 1.75 23.00 22.58
CA ASP A 88 1.05 23.31 21.33
C ASP A 88 1.64 24.47 20.51
N LYS A 89 2.71 24.18 19.77
CA LYS A 89 3.01 24.92 18.55
C LYS A 89 2.41 24.12 17.40
N GLU A 90 1.22 24.52 16.98
CA GLU A 90 0.61 24.16 15.70
C GLU A 90 1.57 24.56 14.57
N GLN A 91 2.54 23.69 14.27
CA GLN A 91 3.43 23.84 13.13
C GLN A 91 2.78 23.12 11.96
N ALA A 92 2.54 23.86 10.87
CA ALA A 92 1.98 23.33 9.65
C ALA A 92 2.73 22.06 9.21
N THR A 93 2.05 20.92 9.25
CA THR A 93 2.64 19.63 8.92
C THR A 93 2.59 19.44 7.41
N LYS A 94 3.70 18.94 6.83
CA LYS A 94 3.78 18.66 5.40
C LYS A 94 3.21 17.28 5.11
N TYR A 95 2.18 17.25 4.27
CA TYR A 95 1.56 16.04 3.77
C TYR A 95 1.94 15.83 2.31
N PHE A 96 2.14 14.58 1.97
CA PHE A 96 2.40 14.12 0.61
C PHE A 96 1.20 13.27 0.19
N PHE A 97 0.78 13.41 -1.06
CA PHE A 97 -0.33 12.60 -1.54
C PHE A 97 -0.14 12.14 -2.97
N VAL A 98 -0.76 11.00 -3.24
CA VAL A 98 -0.97 10.46 -4.58
C VAL A 98 -2.47 10.43 -4.82
N VAL A 99 -2.94 10.95 -5.94
CA VAL A 99 -4.35 11.00 -6.30
C VAL A 99 -4.59 10.40 -7.68
N ALA A 100 -5.69 9.65 -7.80
CA ALA A 100 -6.19 9.13 -9.07
C ALA A 100 -7.71 8.90 -9.01
N ASN A 101 -8.26 8.40 -10.11
CA ASN A 101 -9.67 7.98 -10.19
C ASN A 101 -9.92 6.80 -9.24
N ALA A 102 -11.05 6.81 -8.52
CA ALA A 102 -11.46 5.76 -7.60
C ALA A 102 -11.52 4.39 -8.29
N LYS A 103 -12.06 4.32 -9.51
CA LYS A 103 -12.11 3.07 -10.28
C LYS A 103 -10.71 2.48 -10.51
N PHE A 104 -9.74 3.33 -10.84
CA PHE A 104 -8.37 2.89 -11.06
C PHE A 104 -7.70 2.42 -9.75
N MET A 105 -7.78 3.23 -8.68
CA MET A 105 -7.09 2.92 -7.42
C MET A 105 -7.71 1.77 -6.63
N LEU A 106 -9.04 1.58 -6.68
CA LEU A 106 -9.75 0.66 -5.80
C LEU A 106 -10.21 -0.63 -6.48
N ASP A 107 -10.46 -0.60 -7.80
CA ASP A 107 -11.02 -1.73 -8.56
C ASP A 107 -10.05 -2.33 -9.57
N GLU A 108 -9.32 -1.51 -10.33
CA GLU A 108 -8.39 -1.99 -11.38
C GLU A 108 -7.02 -2.40 -10.82
N GLU A 109 -6.49 -1.67 -9.83
CA GLU A 109 -5.14 -1.91 -9.31
C GLU A 109 -5.15 -2.88 -8.11
N GLU A 110 -4.99 -4.16 -8.39
CA GLU A 110 -4.94 -5.21 -7.36
C GLU A 110 -3.70 -5.13 -6.46
N HIS A 111 -2.52 -4.79 -7.00
CA HIS A 111 -1.28 -4.72 -6.23
C HIS A 111 -1.33 -3.62 -5.15
N PHE A 112 -2.14 -2.59 -5.38
CA PHE A 112 -2.29 -1.50 -4.42
C PHE A 112 -2.94 -1.98 -3.13
N ASN A 113 -3.96 -2.84 -3.23
CA ASN A 113 -4.61 -3.43 -2.07
C ASN A 113 -3.63 -4.25 -1.21
N GLU A 114 -2.87 -5.14 -1.84
CA GLU A 114 -1.89 -5.97 -1.13
C GLU A 114 -0.84 -5.12 -0.44
N LEU A 115 -0.29 -4.11 -1.13
CA LEU A 115 0.71 -3.20 -0.55
C LEU A 115 0.17 -2.44 0.66
N MET A 116 -1.08 -1.99 0.60
CA MET A 116 -1.71 -1.26 1.70
C MET A 116 -2.00 -2.17 2.89
N SER A 117 -2.54 -3.36 2.64
CA SER A 117 -2.85 -4.37 3.66
C SER A 117 -1.58 -4.87 4.35
N GLU A 118 -0.53 -5.15 3.57
CA GLU A 118 0.76 -5.59 4.11
C GLU A 118 1.44 -4.47 4.90
N ARG A 119 1.36 -3.21 4.44
CA ARG A 119 1.88 -2.09 5.20
C ARG A 119 1.14 -1.91 6.52
N LEU A 120 -0.18 -2.05 6.54
CA LEU A 120 -0.97 -1.98 7.77
C LEU A 120 -0.55 -3.08 8.76
N ARG A 121 -0.39 -4.32 8.27
CA ARG A 121 0.12 -5.45 9.06
C ARG A 121 1.51 -5.15 9.63
N LEU A 122 2.44 -4.64 8.80
CA LEU A 122 3.79 -4.27 9.21
C LEU A 122 3.80 -3.23 10.34
N TYR A 123 2.89 -2.24 10.28
CA TYR A 123 2.77 -1.21 11.31
C TYR A 123 2.23 -1.80 12.61
N GLY A 124 1.24 -2.69 12.54
CA GLY A 124 0.74 -3.43 13.70
C GLY A 124 1.81 -4.31 14.35
N GLU A 125 2.54 -5.09 13.54
CA GLU A 125 3.60 -5.99 14.03
C GLU A 125 4.78 -5.22 14.66
N ARG A 126 5.09 -4.03 14.13
CA ARG A 126 6.19 -3.19 14.63
C ARG A 126 5.75 -2.15 15.67
N ASN A 127 4.47 -2.16 16.08
CA ASN A 127 3.88 -1.15 16.97
C ASN A 127 4.17 0.29 16.52
N LYS A 128 4.07 0.55 15.21
CA LYS A 128 4.25 1.87 14.62
C LYS A 128 2.90 2.55 14.43
N GLU A 129 2.85 3.85 14.71
CA GLU A 129 1.68 4.66 14.44
C GLU A 129 1.42 4.77 12.93
N GLN A 130 0.16 4.60 12.52
CA GLN A 130 -0.25 4.70 11.13
C GLN A 130 -0.11 6.15 10.64
N ASP A 131 0.68 6.33 9.58
CA ASP A 131 1.04 7.62 9.00
C ASP A 131 0.48 7.79 7.57
N PHE A 132 -0.51 6.98 7.19
CA PHE A 132 -1.11 6.97 5.86
C PHE A 132 -2.61 6.66 5.91
N TRP A 133 -3.37 7.32 5.04
CA TRP A 133 -4.83 7.21 4.96
C TRP A 133 -5.32 7.29 3.52
N LEU A 134 -6.46 6.65 3.25
CA LEU A 134 -7.19 6.80 2.01
C LEU A 134 -8.33 7.80 2.21
N VAL A 135 -8.37 8.83 1.36
CA VAL A 135 -9.38 9.88 1.39
C VAL A 135 -10.16 9.82 0.08
N ILE A 136 -11.45 9.50 0.19
CA ILE A 136 -12.39 9.54 -0.94
C ILE A 136 -12.84 10.98 -1.13
N GLU A 137 -12.77 11.47 -2.36
CA GLU A 137 -13.06 12.86 -2.73
C GLU A 137 -12.47 13.89 -1.76
N PRO A 138 -11.12 14.03 -1.74
CA PRO A 138 -10.46 14.94 -0.81
C PRO A 138 -10.82 16.40 -1.11
N LYS A 139 -11.23 17.16 -0.08
CA LYS A 139 -11.59 18.59 -0.21
C LYS A 139 -10.39 19.46 -0.58
N PHE A 140 -9.18 19.07 -0.17
CA PHE A 140 -7.97 19.83 -0.47
C PHE A 140 -7.63 19.84 -1.98
N LEU A 141 -8.26 19.01 -2.81
CA LEU A 141 -8.05 19.02 -4.26
C LEU A 141 -8.49 20.34 -4.92
N ASP A 142 -9.36 21.11 -4.28
CA ASP A 142 -9.79 22.42 -4.78
C ASP A 142 -8.62 23.43 -4.80
N LYS A 143 -7.60 23.22 -3.96
CA LYS A 143 -6.36 24.01 -3.95
C LYS A 143 -5.48 23.72 -5.20
N PHE A 144 -5.71 22.61 -5.90
CA PHE A 144 -4.88 22.11 -7.01
C PHE A 144 -5.67 21.98 -8.32
N PRO A 145 -6.03 23.10 -8.98
CA PRO A 145 -6.84 23.06 -10.20
C PRO A 145 -6.15 22.33 -11.38
N ASN A 146 -4.81 22.29 -11.40
CA ASN A 146 -4.05 21.57 -12.43
C ASN A 146 -4.25 20.06 -12.36
N ILE A 147 -4.39 19.52 -11.16
CA ILE A 147 -4.65 18.10 -10.90
C ILE A 147 -6.11 17.80 -11.24
N THR A 148 -7.04 18.61 -10.73
CA THR A 148 -8.49 18.40 -10.89
C THR A 148 -8.93 18.36 -12.35
N LYS A 149 -8.29 19.13 -13.24
CA LYS A 149 -8.56 19.10 -14.69
C LYS A 149 -8.17 17.78 -15.37
N ARG A 150 -7.19 17.06 -14.83
CA ARG A 150 -6.69 15.79 -15.39
C ARG A 150 -7.40 14.58 -14.79
N LEU A 151 -7.99 14.72 -13.61
CA LEU A 151 -8.69 13.66 -12.91
C LEU A 151 -10.12 13.47 -13.43
N ARG A 152 -10.55 12.20 -13.46
CA ARG A 152 -11.97 11.84 -13.57
C ARG A 152 -12.50 11.58 -12.17
N ARG A 153 -13.65 12.16 -11.82
CA ARG A 153 -14.34 11.93 -10.53
C ARG A 153 -15.20 10.66 -10.61
N PRO A 154 -15.37 9.90 -9.51
CA PRO A 154 -14.86 10.16 -8.16
C PRO A 154 -13.34 9.96 -8.03
N ALA A 155 -12.67 10.81 -7.25
CA ALA A 155 -11.22 10.76 -7.03
C ALA A 155 -10.90 10.19 -5.65
N VAL A 156 -9.80 9.45 -5.55
CA VAL A 156 -9.27 8.92 -4.29
C VAL A 156 -7.83 9.40 -4.14
N ALA A 157 -7.48 9.84 -2.95
CA ALA A 157 -6.10 10.17 -2.60
C ALA A 157 -5.58 9.26 -1.50
N LEU A 158 -4.36 8.78 -1.69
CA LEU A 158 -3.50 8.27 -0.63
C LEU A 158 -2.74 9.45 -0.04
N VAL A 159 -3.01 9.78 1.22
CA VAL A 159 -2.33 10.86 1.96
C VAL A 159 -1.39 10.22 2.98
N SER A 160 -0.16 10.71 3.06
CA SER A 160 0.81 10.27 4.07
C SER A 160 1.74 11.41 4.48
N THR A 161 2.26 11.36 5.71
CA THR A 161 3.36 12.24 6.14
C THR A 161 4.72 11.78 5.60
N ASN A 162 4.81 10.54 5.11
CA ASN A 162 6.04 9.95 4.59
C ASN A 162 6.23 10.23 3.09
N GLY A 163 7.07 11.23 2.76
CA GLY A 163 7.39 11.60 1.38
C GLY A 163 8.02 10.49 0.52
N PRO A 164 9.03 9.75 1.00
CA PRO A 164 9.60 8.62 0.27
C PRO A 164 8.57 7.56 -0.10
N TRP A 165 7.60 7.29 0.79
CA TRP A 165 6.53 6.33 0.53
C TRP A 165 5.61 6.78 -0.61
N ILE A 166 5.19 8.04 -0.62
CA ILE A 166 4.40 8.61 -1.72
C ILE A 166 5.17 8.60 -3.04
N THR A 167 6.48 8.85 -2.99
CA THR A 167 7.35 8.78 -4.17
C THR A 167 7.42 7.35 -4.72
N PHE A 168 7.57 6.35 -3.84
CA PHE A 168 7.50 4.93 -4.22
C PHE A 168 6.15 4.58 -4.87
N MET A 169 5.05 5.04 -4.27
CA MET A 169 3.71 4.83 -4.84
C MET A 169 3.55 5.48 -6.21
N LYS A 170 4.13 6.67 -6.41
CA LYS A 170 4.13 7.35 -7.71
C LYS A 170 4.92 6.57 -8.79
N LEU A 171 6.00 5.88 -8.41
CA LEU A 171 6.78 5.05 -9.34
C LEU A 171 6.09 3.72 -9.65
N ARG A 172 5.30 3.17 -8.70
CA ARG A 172 4.61 1.91 -8.89
C ARG A 172 3.31 2.04 -9.67
N LEU A 173 2.63 3.18 -9.51
CA LEU A 173 1.33 3.46 -10.10
C LEU A 173 1.50 4.40 -11.30
N ASP A 174 1.22 3.91 -12.51
CA ASP A 174 1.49 4.68 -13.72
C ASP A 174 0.57 5.90 -13.89
N ARG A 175 -0.73 5.74 -13.61
CA ARG A 175 -1.79 6.70 -13.94
C ARG A 175 -2.20 7.62 -12.79
N VAL A 176 -1.25 7.93 -11.91
CA VAL A 176 -1.51 8.76 -10.72
C VAL A 176 -0.83 10.11 -10.80
N LEU A 177 -1.36 11.08 -10.07
CA LEU A 177 -0.75 12.40 -9.88
C LEU A 177 -0.25 12.49 -8.45
N SER A 178 0.90 13.09 -8.23
CA SER A 178 1.50 13.25 -6.90
C SER A 178 1.79 14.72 -6.64
N GLU A 179 1.45 15.19 -5.45
CA GLU A 179 1.80 16.52 -4.99
C GLU A 179 2.04 16.53 -3.47
N SER A 180 2.48 17.68 -2.96
CA SER A 180 2.61 17.91 -1.52
C SER A 180 1.94 19.21 -1.10
N PHE A 181 1.40 19.24 0.11
CA PHE A 181 0.78 20.42 0.69
C PHE A 181 1.07 20.51 2.18
N SER A 182 0.94 21.71 2.73
CA SER A 182 0.99 21.95 4.17
C SER A 182 -0.43 22.16 4.68
N ALA A 183 -0.76 21.54 5.80
CA ALA A 183 -2.02 21.75 6.51
C ALA A 183 -1.77 21.90 8.00
N ASP A 184 -2.61 22.67 8.66
CA ASP A 184 -2.47 23.00 10.08
C ASP A 184 -3.07 21.90 10.96
N SER A 185 -4.04 21.14 10.43
CA SER A 185 -4.68 20.01 11.11
C SER A 185 -4.75 18.76 10.24
N LEU A 186 -4.66 17.59 10.88
CA LEU A 186 -4.87 16.28 10.26
C LEU A 186 -6.31 16.18 9.69
N GLU A 187 -7.29 16.75 10.37
CA GLU A 187 -8.69 16.73 9.93
C GLU A 187 -8.90 17.49 8.63
N GLU A 188 -8.20 18.61 8.44
CA GLU A 188 -8.22 19.37 7.20
C GLU A 188 -7.58 18.56 6.05
N ALA A 189 -6.43 17.93 6.33
CA ALA A 189 -5.72 17.11 5.36
C ALA A 189 -6.52 15.86 4.93
N LEU A 190 -7.34 15.31 5.83
CA LEU A 190 -8.13 14.10 5.59
C LEU A 190 -9.61 14.39 5.29
N ALA A 191 -9.99 15.65 5.12
CA ALA A 191 -11.37 16.03 4.87
C ALA A 191 -11.87 15.44 3.53
N SER A 192 -12.93 14.65 3.60
CA SER A 192 -13.57 13.97 2.47
C SER A 192 -14.98 14.51 2.19
N ASN A 193 -15.45 14.33 0.96
CA ASN A 193 -16.86 14.48 0.63
C ASN A 193 -17.55 13.10 0.62
N PRO A 194 -18.74 12.97 1.23
CA PRO A 194 -19.46 11.70 1.22
C PRO A 194 -19.86 11.34 -0.21
N THR A 195 -19.37 10.22 -0.71
CA THR A 195 -19.68 9.68 -2.05
C THR A 195 -19.90 8.18 -1.94
N ASN A 196 -21.02 7.71 -2.49
CA ASN A 196 -21.25 6.28 -2.61
C ASN A 196 -20.39 5.71 -3.75
N LEU A 197 -19.50 4.77 -3.43
CA LEU A 197 -18.64 4.08 -4.40
C LEU A 197 -19.15 2.66 -4.61
N GLU A 198 -19.86 2.46 -5.72
CA GLU A 198 -20.27 1.13 -6.17
C GLU A 198 -19.46 0.76 -7.42
N PHE A 199 -18.77 -0.37 -7.36
CA PHE A 199 -18.02 -0.91 -8.49
C PHE A 199 -18.72 -2.15 -9.02
N GLU A 200 -19.00 -2.15 -10.32
CA GLU A 200 -19.59 -3.29 -11.00
C GLU A 200 -18.54 -4.40 -11.15
N LYS A 201 -18.94 -5.62 -10.77
CA LYS A 201 -18.09 -6.80 -11.02
C LYS A 201 -18.12 -7.12 -12.51
N PRO A 202 -16.97 -7.38 -13.15
CA PRO A 202 -16.95 -7.77 -14.56
C PRO A 202 -17.69 -9.09 -14.75
N GLU A 203 -18.50 -9.17 -15.80
CA GLU A 203 -19.24 -10.40 -16.16
C GLU A 203 -18.33 -11.60 -16.37
N LYS A 204 -17.13 -11.35 -16.91
CA LYS A 204 -16.12 -12.37 -17.17
C LYS A 204 -14.84 -12.07 -16.44
N TRP A 205 -14.60 -12.82 -15.38
CA TRP A 205 -13.35 -12.80 -14.64
C TRP A 205 -12.36 -13.80 -15.27
N VAL A 206 -11.16 -13.32 -15.62
CA VAL A 206 -10.16 -14.11 -16.37
C VAL A 206 -9.13 -14.76 -15.45
N ALA A 207 -8.89 -14.20 -14.26
CA ALA A 207 -7.88 -14.72 -13.35
C ALA A 207 -8.36 -15.99 -12.62
N PRO A 208 -7.46 -16.93 -12.31
CA PRO A 208 -7.80 -18.18 -11.62
C PRO A 208 -8.15 -18.00 -10.13
N TYR A 209 -7.96 -16.80 -9.57
CA TYR A 209 -8.25 -16.45 -8.17
C TYR A 209 -9.46 -15.51 -8.10
N PRO A 210 -10.26 -15.49 -7.04
CA PRO A 210 -11.39 -14.58 -6.94
C PRO A 210 -10.95 -13.10 -6.91
N LYS A 211 -11.71 -12.23 -7.58
CA LYS A 211 -11.52 -10.77 -7.48
C LYS A 211 -11.79 -10.30 -6.05
N TYR A 212 -11.03 -9.32 -5.57
CA TYR A 212 -11.25 -8.69 -4.27
C TYR A 212 -12.66 -8.11 -4.13
N GLU A 213 -13.16 -8.11 -2.90
CA GLU A 213 -14.45 -7.52 -2.56
C GLU A 213 -14.37 -5.98 -2.56
N SER A 214 -15.44 -5.35 -3.03
CA SER A 214 -15.64 -3.91 -2.89
C SER A 214 -15.69 -3.55 -1.40
N GLY A 215 -14.96 -2.51 -1.01
CA GLY A 215 -14.93 -2.02 0.37
C GLY A 215 -13.73 -2.50 1.19
N TRP A 216 -12.76 -3.18 0.58
CA TRP A 216 -11.50 -3.55 1.24
C TRP A 216 -10.75 -2.33 1.81
N TRP A 217 -10.98 -1.13 1.27
CA TRP A 217 -10.33 0.11 1.67
C TRP A 217 -10.86 0.74 2.97
N LYS A 218 -11.94 0.21 3.55
CA LYS A 218 -12.57 0.73 4.78
C LYS A 218 -11.60 0.92 5.98
N PRO A 219 -10.63 0.02 6.24
CA PRO A 219 -9.69 0.18 7.35
C PRO A 219 -8.77 1.40 7.23
N PHE A 220 -8.57 1.92 6.02
CA PHE A 220 -7.66 3.03 5.75
C PHE A 220 -8.35 4.40 5.75
N LEU A 221 -9.67 4.42 5.89
CA LEU A 221 -10.43 5.66 5.96
C LEU A 221 -10.12 6.41 7.27
N PRO A 222 -10.16 7.75 7.25
CA PRO A 222 -9.90 8.55 8.43
C PRO A 222 -10.84 8.18 9.60
N PRO A 223 -10.35 8.26 10.86
CA PRO A 223 -11.15 7.99 12.05
C PRO A 223 -12.21 9.09 12.20
N GLY A 224 -13.38 8.88 11.60
CA GLY A 224 -14.48 9.85 11.59
C GLY A 224 -15.45 9.65 10.42
N SER A 225 -15.01 8.99 9.34
CA SER A 225 -15.87 8.58 8.22
C SER A 225 -16.37 7.13 8.35
N LYS A 226 -16.14 6.48 9.50
CA LYS A 226 -16.81 5.21 9.82
C LYS A 226 -18.26 5.58 10.04
N GLU A 227 -19.10 5.34 9.04
CA GLU A 227 -20.55 5.46 9.19
C GLU A 227 -20.96 4.81 10.52
N GLU A 228 -21.46 5.63 11.44
CA GLU A 228 -22.15 5.16 12.63
C GLU A 228 -23.37 4.38 12.16
N VAL A 229 -23.21 3.06 11.99
CA VAL A 229 -24.33 2.13 12.00
C VAL A 229 -24.82 2.13 13.45
N LYS A 230 -25.71 3.08 13.74
CA LYS A 230 -26.42 3.20 15.00
C LYS A 230 -27.36 1.98 15.09
N VAL A 231 -26.93 0.96 15.84
CA VAL A 231 -27.76 -0.19 16.26
C VAL A 231 -28.59 0.23 17.46
#